data_AF-A0A1E5L748-F1
#
_entry.id   AF-A0A1E5L748-F1
#
_cell.length_a   1.000
_cell.length_b   1.000
_cell.length_c   1.000
_cell.angle_alpha   90.00
_cell.angle_beta   90.00
_cell.angle_gamma   90.00
#
_symmetry.space_group_name_H-M   'P 1'
#
loop_
_entity.id
_entity.type
_entity.pdbx_description
1 polymer ?
#
loop_
_entity_poly.entity_id
_entity_poly.type
_entity_poly.pdbx_seq_one_letter_code
_entity_poly.pdbx_strand_id
1 'polypeptide(L)'
;MLTFIDALKNLFSHFQRARSFFNKAAFKQKFNEYFQHKEIINRDLPSVLLDMFVADVSENIGFNCNSDRFKFVQERRSQYRDETEYRVMNSNYLSLKQTFNRQIMQCVPNHDERTFSSYVYVEKETGKNPIFKLAILLELLGLATYEIIGGKNSEIFIRVNDPSKLARLYQGNYRNALLTEIERKKDRSQKVLSKFMIKQLTNEDRWDIIENYFLGRDEWVSSKLEL
;
A
#
# COMPACT_ATOMS: atom_id res chain seq x y z
N MET A 1 11.10 -11.36 16.60
CA MET A 1 10.72 -11.31 15.17
C MET A 1 11.89 -11.51 14.20
N LEU A 2 13.01 -10.78 14.32
CA LEU A 2 14.15 -10.87 13.39
C LEU A 2 14.69 -12.30 13.19
N THR A 3 14.89 -13.04 14.29
CA THR A 3 15.34 -14.45 14.25
C THR A 3 14.33 -15.38 13.58
N PHE A 4 13.04 -15.05 13.65
CA PHE A 4 11.99 -15.81 12.96
C PHE A 4 12.07 -15.60 11.44
N ILE A 5 12.21 -14.35 10.99
CA ILE A 5 12.32 -14.02 9.56
C ILE A 5 13.59 -14.63 8.95
N ASP A 6 14.71 -14.63 9.68
CA ASP A 6 15.95 -15.27 9.22
C ASP A 6 15.78 -16.79 9.06
N ALA A 7 15.09 -17.46 9.97
CA ALA A 7 14.77 -18.89 9.86
C ALA A 7 13.83 -19.16 8.67
N LEU A 8 12.83 -18.30 8.48
CA LEU A 8 11.89 -18.31 7.34
C LEU A 8 12.64 -18.19 6.00
N LYS A 9 13.63 -17.29 5.92
CA LYS A 9 14.50 -17.13 4.75
C LYS A 9 15.26 -18.42 4.43
N ASN A 10 15.80 -19.07 5.46
CA ASN A 10 16.55 -20.31 5.31
C ASN A 10 15.65 -21.49 4.88
N LEU A 11 14.43 -21.56 5.42
CA LEU A 11 13.42 -22.55 5.03
C LEU A 11 13.07 -22.43 3.54
N PHE A 12 12.73 -21.22 3.07
CA PHE A 12 12.44 -21.03 1.65
C PHE A 12 13.66 -21.24 0.74
N SER A 13 14.86 -20.89 1.21
CA SER A 13 16.10 -21.18 0.48
C SER A 13 16.33 -22.69 0.31
N HIS A 14 16.02 -23.50 1.33
CA HIS A 14 16.10 -24.96 1.25
C HIS A 14 15.20 -25.51 0.13
N PHE A 15 13.92 -25.11 0.11
CA PHE A 15 12.99 -25.53 -0.94
C PHE A 15 13.36 -24.98 -2.33
N GLN A 16 13.91 -23.77 -2.42
CA GLN A 16 14.37 -23.23 -3.71
C GLN A 16 15.57 -24.02 -4.27
N ARG A 17 16.52 -24.42 -3.42
CA ARG A 17 17.71 -25.19 -3.83
C ARG A 17 17.34 -26.60 -4.32
N ALA A 18 16.33 -27.22 -3.73
CA ALA A 18 15.82 -28.52 -4.16
C ALA A 18 15.26 -28.48 -5.59
N ARG A 19 14.83 -27.30 -6.07
CA ARG A 19 14.22 -27.06 -7.40
C ARG A 19 13.02 -27.95 -7.75
N SER A 20 12.54 -28.76 -6.81
CA SER A 20 11.42 -29.68 -6.93
C SER A 20 10.13 -29.09 -6.35
N PHE A 21 9.01 -29.73 -6.69
CA PHE A 21 7.74 -29.47 -6.03
C PHE A 21 7.70 -30.16 -4.66
N PHE A 22 6.99 -29.55 -3.72
CA PHE A 22 6.75 -30.07 -2.36
C PHE A 22 5.28 -29.92 -1.98
N ASN A 23 4.77 -30.74 -1.07
CA ASN A 23 3.40 -30.64 -0.57
C ASN A 23 3.35 -29.93 0.79
N LYS A 24 2.13 -29.59 1.27
CA LYS A 24 1.95 -28.92 2.58
C LYS A 24 2.55 -29.74 3.74
N ALA A 25 2.49 -31.08 3.67
CA ALA A 25 3.02 -31.96 4.71
C ALA A 25 4.55 -31.86 4.82
N ALA A 26 5.26 -31.90 3.69
CA ALA A 26 6.71 -31.72 3.64
C ALA A 26 7.13 -30.32 4.11
N PHE A 27 6.36 -29.28 3.75
CA PHE A 27 6.58 -27.93 4.26
C PHE A 27 6.43 -27.87 5.79
N LYS A 28 5.36 -28.44 6.34
CA LYS A 28 5.10 -28.49 7.78
C LYS A 28 6.21 -29.23 8.54
N GLN A 29 6.68 -30.35 8.01
CA GLN A 29 7.79 -31.10 8.60
C GLN A 29 9.07 -30.25 8.66
N LYS A 30 9.49 -29.67 7.53
CA LYS A 30 10.69 -28.83 7.48
C LYS A 30 10.54 -27.57 8.32
N PHE A 31 9.35 -26.95 8.32
CA PHE A 31 9.06 -25.83 9.20
C PHE A 31 9.31 -26.23 10.66
N ASN A 32 8.73 -27.34 11.12
CA ASN A 32 8.93 -27.78 12.48
C ASN A 32 10.41 -28.03 12.80
N GLU A 33 11.21 -28.60 11.88
CA GLU A 33 12.67 -28.77 12.01
C GLU A 33 13.42 -27.43 12.18
N TYR A 34 13.07 -26.40 11.41
CA TYR A 34 13.72 -25.08 11.51
C TYR A 34 13.28 -24.26 12.72
N PHE A 35 12.12 -24.58 13.31
CA PHE A 35 11.49 -23.81 14.38
C PHE A 35 11.36 -24.60 15.71
N GLN A 36 12.04 -25.75 15.88
CA GLN A 36 11.93 -26.73 17.00
C GLN A 36 12.04 -26.16 18.43
N HIS A 37 12.52 -24.93 18.62
CA HIS A 37 12.74 -24.31 19.94
C HIS A 37 11.80 -23.15 20.27
N LYS A 38 10.78 -22.91 19.46
CA LYS A 38 9.77 -21.90 19.74
C LYS A 38 8.44 -22.61 19.90
N GLU A 39 7.75 -22.36 21.01
CA GLU A 39 6.36 -22.75 21.19
C GLU A 39 5.55 -22.16 20.04
N ILE A 40 5.38 -22.93 18.97
CA ILE A 40 4.51 -22.57 17.88
C ILE A 40 3.10 -22.76 18.43
N ILE A 41 2.49 -21.63 18.80
CA ILE A 41 1.19 -21.54 19.46
C ILE A 41 0.09 -22.23 18.62
N ASN A 42 0.26 -22.31 17.30
CA ASN A 42 -0.78 -22.77 16.38
C ASN A 42 -0.28 -23.87 15.41
N ARG A 43 -0.91 -25.06 15.46
CA ARG A 43 -0.60 -26.20 14.57
C ARG A 43 -0.80 -25.91 13.08
N ASP A 44 -1.59 -24.90 12.75
CA ASP A 44 -1.91 -24.49 11.39
C ASP A 44 -1.09 -23.29 10.91
N LEU A 45 -0.22 -22.74 11.77
CA LEU A 45 0.73 -21.68 11.43
C LEU A 45 1.51 -21.97 10.13
N PRO A 46 2.09 -23.18 9.92
CA PRO A 46 2.89 -23.43 8.73
C PRO A 46 2.06 -23.37 7.43
N SER A 47 0.80 -23.83 7.46
CA SER A 47 -0.10 -23.78 6.31
C SER A 47 -0.52 -22.34 5.99
N VAL A 48 -0.97 -21.58 6.97
CA VAL A 48 -1.39 -20.18 6.77
C VAL A 48 -0.23 -19.33 6.27
N LEU A 49 0.96 -19.58 6.83
CA LEU A 49 2.18 -18.88 6.44
C LEU A 49 2.61 -19.24 5.02
N LEU A 50 2.49 -20.50 4.59
CA LEU A 50 2.73 -20.89 3.20
C LEU A 50 1.76 -20.16 2.27
N ASP A 51 0.46 -20.23 2.56
CA ASP A 51 -0.62 -19.67 1.73
C ASP A 51 -0.48 -18.13 1.57
N MET A 52 0.07 -17.43 2.58
CA MET A 52 0.38 -16.00 2.49
C MET A 52 1.30 -15.65 1.31
N PHE A 53 2.28 -16.50 1.00
CA PHE A 53 3.29 -16.25 -0.04
C PHE A 53 2.97 -16.91 -1.41
N VAL A 54 1.86 -17.66 -1.50
CA VAL A 54 1.38 -18.27 -2.75
C VAL A 54 0.87 -17.19 -3.70
N ALA A 55 1.44 -17.15 -4.90
CA ALA A 55 1.04 -16.27 -5.99
C ALA A 55 -0.37 -16.61 -6.47
N ASP A 56 -1.16 -15.59 -6.77
CA ASP A 56 -2.50 -15.80 -7.32
C ASP A 56 -2.38 -16.32 -8.76
N VAL A 57 -2.98 -17.47 -9.02
CA VAL A 57 -2.97 -18.13 -10.32
C VAL A 57 -3.84 -17.37 -11.32
N SER A 58 -4.83 -16.58 -10.84
CA SER A 58 -5.76 -15.85 -11.71
C SER A 58 -5.15 -14.66 -12.43
N GLU A 59 -4.11 -14.04 -11.88
CA GLU A 59 -3.57 -12.79 -12.46
C GLU A 59 -2.68 -13.04 -13.70
N ASN A 60 -2.24 -14.29 -13.96
CA ASN A 60 -1.49 -14.67 -15.17
C ASN A 60 -0.27 -13.74 -15.48
N ILE A 61 0.25 -13.07 -14.45
CA ILE A 61 1.43 -12.19 -14.56
C ILE A 61 2.65 -13.09 -14.48
N GLY A 62 3.50 -13.07 -15.51
CA GLY A 62 4.78 -13.78 -15.46
C GLY A 62 5.53 -13.48 -14.16
N PHE A 63 6.05 -14.52 -13.49
CA PHE A 63 6.58 -14.43 -12.11
C PHE A 63 7.72 -13.39 -11.89
N ASN A 64 8.34 -12.90 -12.97
CA ASN A 64 9.34 -11.82 -12.93
C ASN A 64 8.75 -10.41 -13.06
N CYS A 65 7.45 -10.30 -13.33
CA CYS A 65 6.69 -9.05 -13.48
C CYS A 65 5.69 -8.84 -12.34
N ASN A 66 5.66 -9.73 -11.34
CA ASN A 66 4.73 -9.61 -10.23
C ASN A 66 5.07 -8.38 -9.37
N SER A 67 4.12 -7.44 -9.28
CA SER A 67 4.21 -6.25 -8.45
C SER A 67 4.39 -6.61 -6.96
N ASP A 68 3.79 -7.73 -6.53
CA ASP A 68 3.79 -8.14 -5.14
C ASP A 68 5.02 -8.99 -4.79
N ARG A 69 5.97 -8.36 -4.09
CA ARG A 69 7.21 -9.01 -3.64
C ARG A 69 6.99 -10.19 -2.69
N PHE A 70 5.82 -10.30 -2.07
CA PHE A 70 5.51 -11.42 -1.18
C PHE A 70 4.98 -12.65 -1.94
N LYS A 71 4.71 -12.56 -3.24
CA LYS A 71 4.14 -13.65 -4.04
C LYS A 71 5.22 -14.37 -4.84
N PHE A 72 5.90 -15.30 -4.17
CA PHE A 72 7.05 -16.03 -4.73
C PHE A 72 6.92 -17.55 -4.70
N VAL A 73 5.80 -18.08 -4.18
CA VAL A 73 5.48 -19.50 -4.21
C VAL A 73 4.44 -19.75 -5.30
N GLN A 74 4.68 -20.73 -6.16
CA GLN A 74 3.71 -21.23 -7.13
C GLN A 74 2.95 -22.40 -6.54
N GLU A 75 1.63 -22.39 -6.73
CA GLU A 75 0.74 -23.52 -6.44
C GLU A 75 0.31 -24.19 -7.76
N ARG A 76 0.22 -25.52 -7.75
CA ARG A 76 -0.19 -26.34 -8.88
C ARG A 76 -0.94 -27.57 -8.37
N ARG A 77 -1.96 -28.03 -9.09
CA ARG A 77 -2.48 -29.39 -8.89
C ARG A 77 -1.60 -30.41 -9.60
N SER A 78 -1.20 -31.45 -8.89
CA SER A 78 -0.41 -32.53 -9.49
C SER A 78 -1.26 -33.29 -10.51
N GLN A 79 -0.61 -33.81 -11.56
CA GLN A 79 -1.30 -34.58 -12.61
C GLN A 79 -1.52 -36.05 -12.23
N TYR A 80 -0.74 -36.54 -11.25
CA TYR A 80 -0.68 -37.96 -10.90
C TYR A 80 -1.23 -38.27 -9.51
N ARG A 81 -1.13 -37.33 -8.57
CA ARG A 81 -1.77 -37.40 -7.25
C ARG A 81 -2.80 -36.29 -7.20
N ASP A 82 -3.96 -36.53 -6.61
CA ASP A 82 -4.96 -35.48 -6.39
C ASP A 82 -4.54 -34.56 -5.22
N GLU A 83 -3.26 -34.16 -5.23
CA GLU A 83 -2.58 -33.39 -4.21
C GLU A 83 -2.09 -32.07 -4.79
N THR A 84 -2.14 -31.03 -3.96
CA THR A 84 -1.62 -29.72 -4.29
C THR A 84 -0.11 -29.66 -4.04
N GLU A 85 0.62 -29.23 -5.05
CA GLU A 85 2.07 -29.11 -5.08
C GLU A 85 2.49 -27.63 -5.13
N TYR A 86 3.57 -27.32 -4.42
CA TYR A 86 4.12 -25.99 -4.27
C TYR A 86 5.58 -25.93 -4.75
N ARG A 87 5.99 -24.77 -5.27
CA ARG A 87 7.38 -24.51 -5.66
C ARG A 87 7.78 -23.08 -5.37
N VAL A 88 8.98 -22.88 -4.82
CA VAL A 88 9.57 -21.53 -4.67
C VAL A 88 10.14 -21.07 -6.01
N MET A 89 9.61 -19.98 -6.56
CA MET A 89 9.90 -19.53 -7.92
C MET A 89 11.12 -18.59 -7.99
N ASN A 90 11.16 -17.59 -7.11
CA ASN A 90 12.18 -16.54 -7.12
C ASN A 90 12.78 -16.31 -5.73
N SER A 91 13.78 -15.44 -5.66
CA SER A 91 14.53 -15.12 -4.44
C SER A 91 13.94 -13.95 -3.64
N ASN A 92 12.69 -13.55 -3.89
CA ASN A 92 12.08 -12.42 -3.17
C ASN A 92 12.03 -12.62 -1.65
N TYR A 93 12.00 -13.88 -1.19
CA TYR A 93 12.09 -14.23 0.23
C TYR A 93 13.34 -13.64 0.93
N LEU A 94 14.42 -13.35 0.20
CA LEU A 94 15.62 -12.70 0.74
C LEU A 94 15.36 -11.26 1.22
N SER A 95 14.41 -10.58 0.59
CA SER A 95 14.06 -9.18 0.87
C SER A 95 13.03 -9.01 2.01
N LEU A 96 12.48 -10.11 2.53
CA LEU A 96 11.45 -10.09 3.57
C LEU A 96 11.91 -9.37 4.83
N LYS A 97 13.14 -9.64 5.29
CA LYS A 97 13.70 -9.01 6.50
C LYS A 97 13.74 -7.50 6.39
N GLN A 98 14.26 -6.98 5.28
CA GLN A 98 14.37 -5.54 5.07
C GLN A 98 12.97 -4.89 4.95
N THR A 99 12.05 -5.56 4.26
CA THR A 99 10.69 -5.06 4.04
C THR A 99 9.92 -4.99 5.36
N PHE A 100 9.89 -6.09 6.13
CA PHE A 100 9.23 -6.10 7.44
C PHE A 100 9.88 -5.14 8.43
N ASN A 101 11.22 -5.02 8.46
CA ASN A 101 11.89 -4.03 9.32
C ASN A 101 11.44 -2.61 9.02
N ARG A 102 11.39 -2.24 7.73
CA ARG A 102 10.91 -0.92 7.31
C ARG A 102 9.47 -0.69 7.75
N GLN A 103 8.62 -1.70 7.63
CA GLN A 103 7.21 -1.58 8.02
C GLN A 103 7.02 -1.48 9.52
N ILE A 104 7.78 -2.23 10.32
CA ILE A 104 7.76 -2.11 11.78
C ILE A 104 8.17 -0.70 12.20
N MET A 105 9.20 -0.14 11.57
CA MET A 105 9.61 1.26 11.80
C MET A 105 8.52 2.29 11.40
N GLN A 106 7.60 1.92 10.52
CA GLN A 106 6.44 2.75 10.15
C GLN A 106 5.24 2.54 11.08
N CYS A 107 5.22 1.46 11.87
CA CYS A 107 4.15 1.11 12.81
C CYS A 107 4.50 1.54 14.24
N VAL A 108 5.11 2.72 14.41
CA VAL A 108 5.40 3.27 15.74
C VAL A 108 4.08 3.69 16.41
N PRO A 109 3.80 3.27 17.66
CA PRO A 109 2.56 3.61 18.35
C PRO A 109 2.27 5.12 18.32
N ASN A 110 1.02 5.49 18.00
CA ASN A 110 0.62 6.87 17.75
C ASN A 110 -0.60 7.34 18.54
N HIS A 111 -1.27 6.43 19.26
CA HIS A 111 -2.38 6.77 20.15
C HIS A 111 -1.93 6.60 21.60
N ASP A 112 -1.63 5.37 21.98
CA ASP A 112 -1.06 5.00 23.28
C ASP A 112 0.34 4.42 23.06
N GLU A 113 1.18 4.34 24.10
CA GLU A 113 2.53 3.75 24.03
C GLU A 113 2.58 2.33 23.41
N ARG A 114 1.41 1.66 23.27
CA ARG A 114 1.26 0.30 22.76
C ARG A 114 0.35 0.16 21.54
N THR A 115 -0.30 1.24 21.09
CA THR A 115 -1.33 1.17 20.04
C THR A 115 -0.92 1.98 18.81
N PHE A 116 -0.84 1.29 17.66
CA PHE A 116 -0.66 1.91 16.34
C PHE A 116 -1.97 1.86 15.56
N SER A 117 -2.49 3.02 15.16
CA SER A 117 -3.70 3.15 14.33
C SER A 117 -3.38 3.91 13.06
N SER A 118 -3.72 3.35 11.89
CA SER A 118 -3.44 4.01 10.60
C SER A 118 -4.57 3.79 9.61
N TYR A 119 -4.82 4.81 8.79
CA TYR A 119 -5.78 4.75 7.70
C TYR A 119 -5.09 4.26 6.43
N VAL A 120 -5.51 3.10 5.95
CA VAL A 120 -4.97 2.48 4.74
C VAL A 120 -6.02 2.52 3.65
N TYR A 121 -5.69 3.13 2.51
CA TYR A 121 -6.52 3.01 1.32
C TYR A 121 -6.47 1.56 0.82
N VAL A 122 -7.63 0.91 0.78
CA VAL A 122 -7.80 -0.40 0.18
C VAL A 122 -8.29 -0.17 -1.25
N GLU A 123 -7.40 -0.37 -2.22
CA GLU A 123 -7.80 -0.37 -3.62
C GLU A 123 -8.78 -1.54 -3.86
N LYS A 124 -9.74 -1.37 -4.79
CA LYS A 124 -10.78 -2.37 -5.07
C LYS A 124 -10.23 -3.77 -5.40
N GLU A 125 -8.96 -3.84 -5.81
CA GLU A 125 -8.19 -5.08 -5.82
C GLU A 125 -7.54 -5.31 -4.46
N THR A 126 -8.22 -6.12 -3.67
CA THR A 126 -7.83 -6.70 -2.38
C THR A 126 -6.32 -6.87 -2.16
N GLY A 127 -5.84 -6.38 -1.02
CA GLY A 127 -4.76 -7.05 -0.28
C GLY A 127 -3.30 -6.73 -0.67
N LYS A 128 -3.06 -5.79 -1.58
CA LYS A 128 -1.69 -5.42 -1.99
C LYS A 128 -0.94 -4.59 -0.95
N ASN A 129 -1.60 -3.99 0.05
CA ASN A 129 -0.86 -3.25 1.06
C ASN A 129 -0.04 -4.21 1.94
N PRO A 130 1.30 -4.12 1.90
CA PRO A 130 2.15 -5.07 2.59
C PRO A 130 1.99 -4.99 4.12
N ILE A 131 1.39 -3.92 4.66
CA ILE A 131 1.19 -3.76 6.11
C ILE A 131 0.26 -4.83 6.69
N PHE A 132 -0.73 -5.30 5.91
CA PHE A 132 -1.65 -6.35 6.34
C PHE A 132 -0.91 -7.68 6.55
N LYS A 133 0.08 -7.99 5.70
CA LYS A 133 0.88 -9.21 5.85
C LYS A 133 1.75 -9.17 7.10
N LEU A 134 2.30 -8.00 7.43
CA LEU A 134 3.01 -7.80 8.69
C LEU A 134 2.08 -7.98 9.89
N ALA A 135 0.88 -7.38 9.85
CA ALA A 135 -0.11 -7.47 10.92
C ALA A 135 -0.55 -8.93 11.17
N ILE A 136 -0.90 -9.67 10.11
CA ILE A 136 -1.22 -11.09 10.19
C ILE A 136 -0.04 -11.88 10.78
N LEU A 137 1.19 -11.60 10.33
CA LEU A 137 2.37 -12.28 10.85
C LEU A 137 2.61 -12.00 12.33
N LEU A 138 2.42 -10.76 12.78
CA LEU A 138 2.54 -10.37 14.17
C LEU A 138 1.53 -11.11 15.06
N GLU A 139 0.29 -11.23 14.61
CA GLU A 139 -0.76 -11.94 15.33
C GLU A 139 -0.54 -13.44 15.37
N LEU A 140 -0.16 -14.03 14.24
CA LEU A 140 0.21 -15.45 14.16
C LEU A 140 1.38 -15.82 15.09
N LEU A 141 2.29 -14.88 15.36
CA LEU A 141 3.40 -15.04 16.29
C LEU A 141 3.03 -14.70 17.75
N GLY A 142 1.79 -14.27 18.02
CA GLY A 142 1.36 -13.82 19.35
C GLY A 142 2.04 -12.55 19.84
N LEU A 143 2.57 -11.72 18.92
CA LEU A 143 3.33 -10.51 19.25
C LEU A 143 2.47 -9.24 19.31
N ALA A 144 1.37 -9.21 18.57
CA ALA A 144 0.39 -8.12 18.59
C ALA A 144 -0.96 -8.65 18.12
N THR A 145 -2.05 -7.98 18.49
CA THR A 145 -3.38 -8.21 17.92
C THR A 145 -3.63 -7.18 16.83
N TYR A 146 -4.20 -7.57 15.68
CA TYR A 146 -4.60 -6.60 14.67
C TYR A 146 -6.12 -6.61 14.45
N GLU A 147 -6.67 -5.42 14.18
CA GLU A 147 -8.08 -5.26 13.81
C GLU A 147 -8.14 -4.42 12.53
N ILE A 148 -8.92 -4.87 11.55
CA ILE A 148 -9.18 -4.11 10.33
C ILE A 148 -10.64 -3.66 10.36
N ILE A 149 -10.84 -2.38 10.63
CA ILE A 149 -12.17 -1.76 10.60
C ILE A 149 -12.37 -1.17 9.20
N GLY A 150 -13.09 -1.91 8.36
CA GLY A 150 -13.53 -1.47 7.03
C GLY A 150 -15.02 -1.15 7.00
N GLY A 151 -15.49 -0.45 5.96
CA GLY A 151 -16.93 -0.33 5.70
C GLY A 151 -17.66 0.82 6.41
N LYS A 152 -16.96 1.77 7.05
CA LYS A 152 -17.49 3.14 7.07
C LYS A 152 -17.37 3.69 5.66
N ASN A 153 -18.33 3.32 4.80
CA ASN A 153 -18.53 4.03 3.55
C ASN A 153 -18.57 5.52 3.92
N SER A 154 -17.58 6.29 3.48
CA SER A 154 -17.71 7.74 3.44
C SER A 154 -18.69 8.07 2.32
N GLU A 155 -19.89 7.50 2.38
CA GLU A 155 -21.02 7.98 1.61
C GLU A 155 -21.45 9.26 2.30
N ILE A 156 -21.14 10.40 1.66
CA ILE A 156 -21.76 11.65 2.03
C ILE A 156 -23.25 11.48 1.69
N PHE A 157 -24.06 11.22 2.72
CA PHE A 157 -25.50 11.10 2.55
C PHE A 157 -26.08 12.50 2.29
N ILE A 158 -26.40 12.79 1.03
CA ILE A 158 -27.06 14.03 0.64
C ILE A 158 -28.56 13.77 0.56
N ARG A 159 -29.34 14.30 1.51
CA ARG A 159 -30.81 14.30 1.46
C ARG A 159 -31.29 15.51 0.67
N VAL A 160 -31.99 15.27 -0.43
CA VAL A 160 -32.59 16.32 -1.24
C VAL A 160 -34.08 16.35 -0.96
N ASN A 161 -34.55 17.41 -0.29
CA ASN A 161 -35.96 17.53 0.08
C ASN A 161 -36.89 17.85 -1.11
N ASP A 162 -36.34 18.42 -2.19
CA ASP A 162 -37.09 18.82 -3.39
C ASP A 162 -36.32 18.38 -4.66
N PRO A 163 -36.67 17.23 -5.25
CA PRO A 163 -36.03 16.72 -6.46
C PRO A 163 -36.18 17.66 -7.66
N SER A 164 -37.27 18.44 -7.72
CA SER A 164 -37.58 19.33 -8.83
C SER A 164 -36.64 20.52 -8.88
N LYS A 165 -36.20 21.05 -7.73
CA LYS A 165 -35.14 22.06 -7.66
C LYS A 165 -33.80 21.54 -8.19
N LEU A 166 -33.46 20.30 -7.88
CA LEU A 166 -32.21 19.70 -8.33
C LEU A 166 -32.22 19.43 -9.84
N ALA A 167 -33.37 18.97 -10.37
CA ALA A 167 -33.57 18.84 -11.80
C ALA A 167 -33.47 20.19 -12.53
N ARG A 168 -34.01 21.28 -11.96
CA ARG A 168 -33.86 22.64 -12.51
C ARG A 168 -32.42 23.14 -12.46
N LEU A 169 -31.67 22.87 -11.39
CA LEU A 169 -30.25 23.22 -11.30
C LEU A 169 -29.39 22.43 -12.29
N TYR A 170 -29.73 21.15 -12.51
CA TYR A 170 -29.05 20.29 -13.48
C TYR A 170 -29.34 20.68 -14.94
N GLN A 171 -30.59 21.03 -15.24
CA GLN A 171 -31.00 21.48 -16.58
C GLN A 171 -30.60 22.94 -16.85
N GLY A 172 -30.33 23.72 -15.81
CA GLY A 172 -29.82 25.08 -15.93
C GLY A 172 -28.29 25.13 -16.00
N ASN A 173 -27.75 26.30 -16.35
CA ASN A 173 -26.31 26.57 -16.29
C ASN A 173 -25.86 26.93 -14.87
N TYR A 174 -26.22 26.12 -13.87
CA TYR A 174 -25.79 26.38 -12.51
C TYR A 174 -24.27 26.24 -12.41
N ARG A 175 -23.59 27.36 -12.14
CA ARG A 175 -22.19 27.37 -11.69
C ARG A 175 -22.18 27.72 -10.22
N ASN A 176 -21.57 26.84 -9.41
CA ASN A 176 -21.33 27.14 -8.02
C ASN A 176 -20.26 28.24 -7.94
N ALA A 177 -20.62 29.40 -7.40
CA ALA A 177 -19.73 30.56 -7.33
C ALA A 177 -18.45 30.27 -6.52
N LEU A 178 -18.55 29.52 -5.42
CA LEU A 178 -17.41 29.15 -4.58
C LEU A 178 -16.46 28.21 -5.33
N LEU A 179 -16.97 27.17 -5.99
CA LEU A 179 -16.14 26.26 -6.79
C LEU A 179 -15.48 27.01 -7.95
N THR A 180 -16.23 27.91 -8.61
CA THR A 180 -15.70 28.74 -9.70
C THR A 180 -14.57 29.64 -9.20
N GLU A 181 -14.69 30.20 -7.99
CA GLU A 181 -13.66 31.04 -7.40
C GLU A 181 -12.41 30.24 -6.99
N ILE A 182 -12.59 29.04 -6.44
CA ILE A 182 -11.48 28.11 -6.14
C ILE A 182 -10.73 27.77 -7.42
N GLU A 183 -11.46 27.44 -8.49
CA GLU A 183 -10.89 27.11 -9.79
C GLU A 183 -10.15 28.32 -10.39
N ARG A 184 -10.73 29.52 -10.30
CA ARG A 184 -10.08 30.78 -10.71
C ARG A 184 -8.78 31.02 -9.95
N LYS A 185 -8.77 30.82 -8.63
CA LYS A 185 -7.58 30.99 -7.79
C LYS A 185 -6.49 29.98 -8.15
N LYS A 186 -6.87 28.72 -8.38
CA LYS A 186 -5.96 27.67 -8.85
C LYS A 186 -5.34 28.04 -10.20
N ASP A 187 -6.15 28.40 -11.18
CA ASP A 187 -5.68 28.76 -12.53
C ASP A 187 -4.73 29.97 -12.48
N ARG A 188 -5.05 30.98 -11.66
CA ARG A 188 -4.16 32.12 -11.41
C ARG A 188 -2.81 31.69 -10.84
N SER A 189 -2.82 30.90 -9.76
CA SER A 189 -1.57 30.42 -9.14
C SER A 189 -0.73 29.58 -10.11
N GLN A 190 -1.37 28.77 -10.96
CA GLN A 190 -0.68 28.00 -12.00
C GLN A 190 -0.02 28.92 -13.05
N LYS A 191 -0.74 29.96 -13.51
CA LYS A 191 -0.20 30.94 -14.45
C LYS A 191 0.98 31.73 -13.87
N VAL A 192 0.86 32.18 -12.61
CA VAL A 192 1.95 32.86 -11.88
C VAL A 192 3.18 31.96 -11.81
N LEU A 193 3.03 30.72 -11.36
CA LEU A 193 4.14 29.78 -11.24
C LEU A 193 4.78 29.49 -12.60
N SER A 194 3.97 29.24 -13.63
CA SER A 194 4.46 28.97 -14.98
C SER A 194 5.26 30.14 -15.54
N LYS A 195 4.76 31.38 -15.41
CA LYS A 195 5.45 32.58 -15.89
C LYS A 195 6.72 32.86 -15.09
N PHE A 196 6.68 32.67 -13.77
CA PHE A 196 7.85 32.81 -12.90
C PHE A 196 9.00 31.86 -13.29
N MET A 197 8.68 30.62 -13.67
CA MET A 197 9.68 29.62 -14.06
C MET A 197 10.26 29.86 -15.47
N ILE A 198 9.46 30.37 -16.40
CA ILE A 198 9.87 30.54 -17.81
C ILE A 198 10.57 31.89 -18.04
N LYS A 199 10.17 32.95 -17.32
CA LYS A 199 10.74 34.28 -17.49
C LYS A 199 12.17 34.33 -16.95
N GLN A 200 13.07 34.92 -17.73
CA GLN A 200 14.43 35.19 -17.28
C GLN A 200 14.39 36.39 -16.33
N LEU A 201 14.72 36.14 -15.06
CA LEU A 201 14.66 37.09 -13.96
C LEU A 201 15.98 37.03 -13.19
N THR A 202 16.41 38.16 -12.63
CA THR A 202 17.54 38.19 -11.69
C THR A 202 17.16 37.49 -10.38
N ASN A 203 18.15 37.18 -9.54
CA ASN A 203 17.85 36.56 -8.23
C ASN A 203 17.08 37.53 -7.33
N GLU A 204 17.40 38.81 -7.40
CA GLU A 204 16.75 39.90 -6.68
C GLU A 204 15.28 40.02 -7.12
N ASP A 205 15.02 40.08 -8.44
CA ASP A 205 13.66 40.14 -8.98
C ASP A 205 12.82 38.92 -8.57
N ARG A 206 13.44 37.73 -8.48
CA ARG A 206 12.75 36.51 -8.05
C ARG A 206 12.31 36.59 -6.60
N TRP A 207 13.16 37.09 -5.70
CA TRP A 207 12.81 37.28 -4.29
C TRP A 207 11.70 38.31 -4.12
N ASP A 208 11.77 39.43 -4.84
CA ASP A 208 10.73 40.45 -4.80
C ASP A 208 9.38 39.89 -5.28
N ILE A 209 9.37 39.05 -6.30
CA ILE A 209 8.14 38.40 -6.80
C ILE A 209 7.58 37.41 -5.78
N ILE A 210 8.42 36.62 -5.14
CA ILE A 210 7.98 35.68 -4.10
C ILE A 210 7.38 36.45 -2.91
N GLU A 211 8.06 37.49 -2.43
CA GLU A 211 7.59 38.29 -1.31
C GLU A 211 6.26 38.97 -1.61
N ASN A 212 6.15 39.68 -2.74
CA ASN A 212 4.92 40.37 -3.10
C ASN A 212 3.75 39.40 -3.38
N TYR A 213 4.03 38.18 -3.86
CA TYR A 213 3.00 37.13 -4.00
C TYR A 213 2.44 36.70 -2.64
N PHE A 214 3.30 36.43 -1.65
CA PHE A 214 2.85 36.03 -0.32
C PHE A 214 2.19 37.16 0.48
N LEU A 215 2.57 38.42 0.20
CA LEU A 215 1.90 39.60 0.73
C LEU A 215 0.55 39.90 0.05
N GLY A 216 0.14 39.12 -0.96
CA GLY A 216 -1.12 39.30 -1.66
C GLY A 216 -1.15 40.51 -2.60
N ARG A 217 0.01 41.05 -3.00
CA ARG A 217 0.12 42.18 -3.94
C ARG A 217 0.01 41.70 -5.39
N ASP A 218 -1.15 41.15 -5.66
CA ASP A 218 -1.53 40.44 -6.87
C ASP A 218 -1.35 41.26 -8.16
N GLU A 219 -1.65 42.56 -8.12
CA GLU A 219 -1.50 43.45 -9.28
C GLU A 219 -0.03 43.70 -9.63
N TRP A 220 0.82 43.89 -8.61
CA TRP A 220 2.26 44.09 -8.78
C TRP A 220 2.89 42.84 -9.40
N VAL A 221 2.58 41.65 -8.86
CA VAL A 221 3.08 40.38 -9.39
C VAL A 221 2.61 40.17 -10.83
N SER A 222 1.36 40.50 -11.14
CA SER A 222 0.81 40.35 -12.49
C SER A 222 1.49 41.28 -13.49
N SER A 223 1.77 42.53 -13.11
CA SER A 223 2.53 43.48 -13.95
C SER A 223 3.96 43.01 -14.24
N LYS A 224 4.66 42.47 -13.23
CA LYS A 224 6.03 41.99 -13.38
C LYS A 224 6.13 40.70 -14.19
N LEU A 225 5.11 39.83 -14.10
CA LEU A 225 5.06 38.55 -14.83
C LEU A 225 4.33 38.63 -16.18
N GLU A 226 3.79 39.80 -16.56
CA GLU A 226 3.01 40.02 -17.79
C GLU A 226 1.87 39.00 -17.92
N LEU A 227 1.01 38.99 -16.90
CA LEU A 227 -0.16 38.12 -16.73
C LEU A 227 -1.47 38.81 -17.10
#